data_AF-A0AAD9D8Z6-F1
#
_entry.id   AF-A0AAD9D8Z6-F1
#
_cell.length_a   1.000
_cell.length_b   1.000
_cell.length_c   1.000
_cell.angle_alpha   90.00
_cell.angle_beta   90.00
_cell.angle_gamma   90.00
#
_symmetry.space_group_name_H-M   'P 1'
#
loop_
_entity.id
_entity.type
_entity.pdbx_description
1 polymer ?
#
loop_
_entity_poly.entity_id
_entity_poly.type
_entity_poly.pdbx_seq_one_letter_code
_entity_poly.pdbx_strand_id
1 'polypeptide(L)'
;MKTTTTILLASAIGSTLGFAPTSPSQRTSTSLAFFGGQKKAASTKGSPLADEALETYLSKYPADAKTASFFFETWGMPESYQAPKTKTSIFSRENQEIKATFNTIASIYGDEEALKMVKIQPSVLAFQKENFQPSLNAFGENFGYEESKEMIIRNPGLLGANPANAASADNLTMQLSYVIQFTRPIGVVGPAVLIGLLCVPALESALGVGKGELLSALF
;
A
#
# COMPACT_ATOMS: atom_id res chain seq x y z
N MET A 1 -46.20 -46.15 15.87
CA MET A 1 -44.90 -46.41 16.55
C MET A 1 -43.84 -45.53 15.93
N LYS A 2 -42.90 -45.09 16.75
CA LYS A 2 -42.00 -43.95 16.56
C LYS A 2 -40.85 -44.27 15.58
N THR A 3 -40.53 -43.26 14.75
CA THR A 3 -39.24 -42.87 14.16
C THR A 3 -38.02 -43.76 14.34
N THR A 4 -37.25 -43.99 13.27
CA THR A 4 -35.78 -43.79 13.28
C THR A 4 -35.26 -43.55 11.85
N THR A 5 -34.81 -42.33 11.57
CA THR A 5 -34.08 -41.93 10.36
C THR A 5 -32.59 -41.96 10.68
N THR A 6 -31.82 -42.80 10.00
CA THR A 6 -30.38 -42.93 10.18
C THR A 6 -29.66 -41.93 9.28
N ILE A 7 -29.06 -40.89 9.87
CA ILE A 7 -28.14 -39.98 9.18
C ILE A 7 -26.72 -40.52 9.39
N LEU A 8 -26.06 -40.95 8.31
CA LEU A 8 -24.65 -41.29 8.28
C LEU A 8 -23.83 -39.99 8.19
N LEU A 9 -23.14 -39.66 9.29
CA LEU A 9 -22.20 -38.54 9.38
C LEU A 9 -20.81 -39.02 8.95
N ALA A 10 -20.32 -38.54 7.81
CA ALA A 10 -18.96 -38.78 7.34
C ALA A 10 -17.98 -37.84 8.08
N SER A 11 -17.08 -38.40 8.89
CA SER A 11 -15.98 -37.68 9.53
C SER A 11 -14.76 -37.67 8.60
N ALA A 12 -14.53 -36.54 7.94
CA ALA A 12 -13.31 -36.28 7.18
C ALA A 12 -12.24 -35.62 8.07
N ILE A 13 -11.18 -36.39 8.36
CA ILE A 13 -9.76 -36.01 8.37
C ILE A 13 -9.41 -34.65 8.99
N GLY A 14 -9.11 -34.65 10.29
CA GLY A 14 -8.31 -33.62 10.94
C GLY A 14 -6.83 -34.02 10.94
N SER A 15 -6.05 -33.51 10.00
CA SER A 15 -4.58 -33.57 10.04
C SER A 15 -4.05 -32.45 10.92
N THR A 16 -3.72 -32.79 12.16
CA THR A 16 -3.01 -31.92 13.11
C THR A 16 -1.52 -31.89 12.76
N LEU A 17 -1.09 -30.88 12.01
CA LEU A 17 0.33 -30.53 11.93
C LEU A 17 0.71 -29.82 13.23
N GLY A 18 1.35 -30.57 14.13
CA GLY A 18 1.95 -30.06 15.34
C GLY A 18 3.09 -29.10 15.02
N PHE A 19 3.02 -27.89 15.57
CA PHE A 19 4.17 -26.99 15.69
C PHE A 19 5.16 -27.61 16.68
N ALA A 20 6.30 -28.09 16.18
CA ALA A 20 7.46 -28.41 17.00
C ALA A 20 8.31 -27.13 17.19
N PRO A 21 8.83 -26.85 18.41
CA PRO A 21 9.78 -25.76 18.62
C PRO A 21 11.17 -26.19 18.14
N THR A 22 11.69 -25.56 17.10
CA THR A 22 13.09 -25.72 16.67
C THR A 22 14.01 -24.90 17.57
N SER A 23 15.04 -25.56 18.08
CA SER A 23 16.11 -25.04 18.93
C SER A 23 16.87 -23.85 18.32
N PRO A 24 17.48 -22.97 19.14
CA PRO A 24 18.23 -21.82 18.67
C PRO A 24 19.56 -22.25 18.04
N SER A 25 19.71 -22.06 16.73
CA SER A 25 21.00 -22.14 16.06
C SER A 25 21.82 -20.88 16.35
N GLN A 26 22.93 -21.04 17.06
CA GLN A 26 24.00 -20.03 17.14
C GLN A 26 24.44 -19.64 15.73
N ARG A 27 24.45 -18.34 15.41
CA ARG A 27 25.18 -17.82 14.25
C ARG A 27 26.33 -16.97 14.72
N THR A 28 27.50 -17.48 14.36
CA THR A 28 28.84 -16.92 14.48
C THR A 28 28.92 -15.55 13.82
N SER A 29 29.39 -14.57 14.58
CA SER A 29 29.84 -13.27 14.08
C SER A 29 31.04 -13.48 13.17
N THR A 30 30.91 -13.14 11.89
CA THR A 30 32.06 -12.91 11.00
C THR A 30 32.03 -11.48 10.53
N SER A 31 32.78 -10.64 11.23
CA SER A 31 33.16 -9.30 10.80
C SER A 31 34.07 -9.41 9.58
N LEU A 32 33.50 -9.32 8.37
CA LEU A 32 34.26 -9.08 7.15
C LEU A 32 34.21 -7.59 6.85
N ALA A 33 35.19 -6.88 7.40
CA ALA A 33 35.62 -5.58 6.92
C ALA A 33 36.18 -5.76 5.51
N PHE A 34 35.37 -5.47 4.49
CA PHE A 34 35.78 -5.50 3.09
C PHE A 34 35.27 -4.23 2.40
N PHE A 35 36.15 -3.22 2.35
CA PHE A 35 36.27 -2.12 1.39
C PHE A 35 36.70 -0.80 2.06
N GLY A 36 38.01 -0.73 2.32
CA GLY A 36 38.72 0.54 2.26
C GLY A 36 39.06 0.87 0.81
N GLY A 37 38.76 2.12 0.42
CA GLY A 37 39.44 2.81 -0.67
C GLY A 37 38.91 2.59 -2.09
N GLN A 38 38.08 3.52 -2.57
CA GLN A 38 38.45 4.43 -3.67
C GLN A 38 37.29 5.39 -3.98
N LYS A 39 37.52 6.68 -3.75
CA LYS A 39 36.73 7.76 -4.35
C LYS A 39 36.87 7.66 -5.87
N LYS A 40 35.86 7.10 -6.54
CA LYS A 40 35.54 7.42 -7.92
C LYS A 40 34.15 8.05 -7.91
N ALA A 41 34.08 9.28 -8.41
CA ALA A 41 32.83 9.95 -8.71
C ALA A 41 32.04 9.06 -9.67
N ALA A 42 31.04 8.35 -9.13
CA ALA A 42 30.09 7.63 -9.92
C ALA A 42 29.27 8.68 -10.68
N SER A 43 29.53 8.78 -11.98
CA SER A 43 28.58 9.30 -12.94
C SER A 43 27.22 8.67 -12.61
N THR A 44 26.28 9.51 -12.19
CA THR A 44 24.89 9.17 -11.91
C THR A 44 24.25 8.68 -13.22
N LYS A 45 24.51 7.43 -13.59
CA LYS A 45 23.70 6.71 -14.56
C LYS A 45 22.34 6.53 -13.89
N GLY A 46 21.44 7.48 -14.12
CA GLY A 46 20.05 7.31 -13.76
C GLY A 46 19.55 6.00 -14.34
N SER A 47 18.74 5.27 -13.58
CA SER A 47 18.11 4.05 -14.07
C SER A 47 17.40 4.35 -15.39
N PRO A 48 17.53 3.50 -16.44
CA PRO A 48 16.83 3.71 -17.71
C PRO A 48 15.29 3.75 -17.52
N LEU A 49 14.79 3.21 -16.40
CA LEU A 49 13.38 3.22 -16.03
C LEU A 49 12.94 4.52 -15.36
N ALA A 50 13.87 5.42 -14.99
CA ALA A 50 13.53 6.70 -14.37
C ALA A 50 12.80 7.65 -15.33
N ASP A 51 13.06 7.54 -16.64
CA ASP A 51 12.36 8.32 -17.66
C ASP A 51 10.91 7.83 -17.84
N GLU A 52 10.69 6.51 -17.84
CA GLU A 52 9.35 5.91 -17.89
C GLU A 52 8.51 6.26 -16.64
N ALA A 53 9.15 6.25 -15.46
CA ALA A 53 8.51 6.66 -14.21
C ALA A 53 8.09 8.13 -14.23
N LEU A 54 8.93 9.00 -14.81
CA LEU A 54 8.63 10.42 -14.96
C LEU A 54 7.49 10.67 -15.95
N GLU A 55 7.47 9.96 -17.08
CA GLU A 55 6.36 10.05 -18.05
C GLU A 55 5.03 9.62 -17.41
N THR A 56 5.06 8.51 -16.66
CA THR A 56 3.90 8.02 -15.91
C THR A 56 3.40 9.07 -14.92
N TYR A 57 4.30 9.74 -14.20
CA TYR A 57 3.94 10.82 -13.28
C TYR A 57 3.30 12.01 -13.97
N LEU A 58 3.94 12.53 -15.02
CA LEU A 58 3.44 13.70 -15.76
C LEU A 58 2.11 13.42 -16.46
N SER A 59 1.88 12.17 -16.91
CA SER A 59 0.59 11.77 -17.49
C SER A 59 -0.57 11.89 -16.50
N LYS A 60 -0.30 11.70 -15.20
CA LYS A 60 -1.30 11.80 -14.12
C LYS A 60 -1.37 13.18 -13.48
N TYR A 61 -0.24 13.87 -13.40
CA TYR A 61 -0.13 15.18 -12.74
C TYR A 61 0.51 16.19 -13.71
N PRO A 62 -0.25 16.71 -14.69
CA PRO A 62 0.28 17.70 -15.60
C PRO A 62 0.60 19.00 -14.83
N ALA A 63 1.75 19.59 -15.12
CA ALA A 63 2.24 20.80 -14.45
C ALA A 63 1.27 21.99 -14.57
N ASP A 64 0.49 22.05 -15.66
CA ASP A 64 -0.46 23.11 -15.97
C ASP A 64 -1.89 22.82 -15.50
N ALA A 65 -2.11 21.75 -14.72
CA ALA A 65 -3.43 21.42 -14.21
C ALA A 65 -3.92 22.52 -13.26
N LYS A 66 -4.89 23.32 -13.71
CA LYS A 66 -5.66 24.20 -12.83
C LYS A 66 -6.25 23.34 -11.71
N THR A 67 -5.93 23.68 -10.46
CA THR A 67 -6.52 23.03 -9.28
C THR A 67 -8.04 23.11 -9.41
N ALA A 68 -8.68 21.96 -9.58
CA ALA A 68 -10.12 21.88 -9.59
C ALA A 68 -10.65 22.33 -8.22
N SER A 69 -11.63 23.22 -8.22
CA SER A 69 -12.31 23.65 -6.99
C SER A 69 -12.89 22.43 -6.28
N PHE A 70 -12.66 22.30 -4.99
CA PHE A 70 -13.23 21.19 -4.21
C PHE A 70 -14.76 21.27 -4.20
N PHE A 71 -15.45 20.13 -4.19
CA PHE A 71 -16.92 20.08 -4.14
C PHE A 71 -17.51 20.98 -3.02
N PHE A 72 -16.87 21.00 -1.85
CA PHE A 72 -17.27 21.85 -0.72
C PHE A 72 -17.16 23.35 -0.97
N GLU A 73 -16.27 23.82 -1.85
CA GLU A 73 -16.21 25.23 -2.25
C GLU A 73 -17.46 25.64 -3.03
N THR A 74 -18.03 24.70 -3.80
CA THR A 74 -19.29 24.89 -4.54
C THR A 74 -20.52 24.58 -3.69
N TRP A 75 -20.37 23.76 -2.64
CA TRP A 75 -21.45 23.29 -1.78
C TRP A 75 -21.36 23.93 -0.38
N GLY A 76 -21.80 25.18 -0.28
CA GLY A 76 -22.20 25.80 0.99
C GLY A 76 -21.06 26.19 1.96
N MET A 77 -19.84 26.46 1.48
CA MET A 77 -18.77 26.93 2.35
C MET A 77 -19.12 28.30 2.96
N PRO A 78 -19.08 28.47 4.31
CA PRO A 78 -19.42 29.73 4.95
C PRO A 78 -18.41 30.83 4.57
N GLU A 79 -18.89 32.08 4.42
CA GLU A 79 -18.09 33.24 4.01
C GLU A 79 -16.90 33.54 4.93
N SER A 80 -16.90 33.01 6.16
CA SER A 80 -15.81 33.15 7.12
C SER A 80 -14.59 32.27 6.82
N TYR A 81 -14.69 31.31 5.90
CA TYR A 81 -13.57 30.43 5.56
C TYR A 81 -12.54 31.14 4.68
N GLN A 82 -11.32 31.29 5.21
CA GLN A 82 -10.19 31.81 4.44
C GLN A 82 -9.41 30.64 3.84
N ALA A 83 -9.51 30.48 2.51
CA ALA A 83 -8.73 29.48 1.80
C ALA A 83 -7.21 29.74 1.97
N PRO A 84 -6.40 28.70 2.23
CA PRO A 84 -4.96 28.85 2.36
C PRO A 84 -4.34 29.36 1.05
N LYS A 85 -3.49 30.40 1.15
CA LYS A 85 -2.93 31.15 0.00
C LYS A 85 -1.81 30.43 -0.75
N THR A 86 -1.34 29.28 -0.27
CA THR A 86 -0.26 28.52 -0.92
C THR A 86 -0.80 27.73 -2.11
N LYS A 87 -0.73 28.33 -3.29
CA LYS A 87 -1.13 27.76 -4.60
C LYS A 87 -0.05 26.90 -5.26
N THR A 88 1.03 26.55 -4.57
CA THR A 88 2.00 25.59 -5.10
C THR A 88 1.45 24.18 -4.90
N SER A 89 1.10 23.52 -6.00
CA SER A 89 0.65 22.14 -5.97
C SER A 89 1.77 21.27 -5.39
N ILE A 90 1.44 20.37 -4.45
CA ILE A 90 2.40 19.38 -3.96
C ILE A 90 2.94 18.48 -5.08
N PHE A 91 2.25 18.47 -6.24
CA PHE A 91 2.62 17.69 -7.41
C PHE A 91 3.41 18.47 -8.46
N SER A 92 3.51 19.81 -8.35
CA SER A 92 4.36 20.64 -9.23
C SER A 92 5.80 20.65 -8.71
N ARG A 93 6.48 19.50 -8.82
CA ARG A 93 7.90 19.34 -8.48
C ARG A 93 8.78 19.38 -9.72
N GLU A 94 10.05 19.69 -9.51
CA GLU A 94 11.04 19.66 -10.58
C GLU A 94 11.30 18.23 -11.06
N ASN A 95 11.45 18.06 -12.37
CA ASN A 95 11.71 16.76 -13.01
C ASN A 95 12.96 16.06 -12.45
N GLN A 96 13.97 16.84 -12.02
CA GLN A 96 15.19 16.29 -11.42
C GLN A 96 14.93 15.69 -10.04
N GLU A 97 14.07 16.32 -9.23
CA GLU A 97 13.68 15.80 -7.92
C GLU A 97 12.87 14.51 -8.05
N ILE A 98 11.96 14.44 -9.02
CA ILE A 98 11.17 13.24 -9.31
C ILE A 98 12.08 12.05 -9.65
N LYS A 99 13.07 12.27 -10.54
CA LYS A 99 14.06 11.23 -10.88
C LYS A 99 14.93 10.85 -9.68
N ALA A 100 15.32 11.81 -8.85
CA ALA A 100 16.09 11.53 -7.64
C ALA A 100 15.29 10.66 -6.66
N THR A 101 14.00 10.96 -6.47
CA THR A 101 13.09 10.14 -5.64
C THR A 101 12.95 8.74 -6.19
N PHE A 102 12.80 8.58 -7.51
CA PHE A 102 12.77 7.25 -8.15
C PHE A 102 14.05 6.46 -7.89
N ASN A 103 15.22 7.09 -8.08
CA ASN A 103 16.52 6.44 -7.82
C ASN A 103 16.67 6.03 -6.35
N THR A 104 16.14 6.81 -5.40
CA THR A 104 16.11 6.41 -3.99
C THR A 104 15.25 5.15 -3.79
N ILE A 105 14.05 5.08 -4.38
CA ILE A 105 13.18 3.90 -4.27
C ILE A 105 13.86 2.69 -4.93
N ALA A 106 14.43 2.87 -6.12
CA ALA A 106 15.17 1.82 -6.83
C ALA A 106 16.35 1.28 -6.01
N SER A 107 17.03 2.14 -5.24
CA SER A 107 18.14 1.69 -4.37
C SER A 107 17.69 0.82 -3.19
N ILE A 108 16.43 0.94 -2.76
CA ILE A 108 15.88 0.23 -1.58
C ILE A 108 15.16 -1.06 -2.00
N TYR A 109 14.36 -0.99 -3.07
CA TYR A 109 13.45 -2.06 -3.50
C TYR A 109 13.88 -2.74 -4.81
N GLY A 110 14.80 -2.14 -5.56
CA GLY A 110 15.19 -2.58 -6.92
C GLY A 110 14.46 -1.79 -8.01
N ASP A 111 15.09 -1.71 -9.19
CA ASP A 111 14.60 -0.93 -10.34
C ASP A 111 13.21 -1.40 -10.83
N GLU A 112 13.00 -2.71 -10.94
CA GLU A 112 11.74 -3.28 -11.45
C GLU A 112 10.57 -3.07 -10.48
N GLU A 113 10.80 -3.28 -9.19
CA GLU A 113 9.78 -3.08 -8.16
C GLU A 113 9.46 -1.59 -8.00
N ALA A 114 10.47 -0.72 -8.05
CA ALA A 114 10.26 0.73 -8.04
C ALA A 114 9.34 1.18 -9.19
N LEU A 115 9.54 0.65 -10.40
CA LEU A 115 8.68 0.97 -11.54
C LEU A 115 7.25 0.45 -11.33
N LYS A 116 7.07 -0.77 -10.82
CA LYS A 116 5.73 -1.30 -10.47
C LYS A 116 5.03 -0.40 -9.46
N MET A 117 5.74 0.06 -8.42
CA MET A 117 5.21 0.95 -7.40
C MET A 117 4.76 2.30 -7.98
N VAL A 118 5.53 2.89 -8.90
CA VAL A 118 5.16 4.13 -9.59
C VAL A 118 3.95 3.94 -10.49
N LYS A 119 3.87 2.83 -11.25
CA LYS A 119 2.71 2.52 -12.10
C LYS A 119 1.42 2.36 -11.30
N ILE A 120 1.55 1.75 -10.12
CA ILE A 120 0.45 1.60 -9.16
C ILE A 120 0.01 2.96 -8.62
N GLN A 121 0.96 3.76 -8.14
CA GLN A 121 0.69 5.02 -7.47
C GLN A 121 1.78 6.04 -7.84
N PRO A 122 1.55 6.86 -8.89
CA PRO A 122 2.57 7.80 -9.33
C PRO A 122 2.89 8.87 -8.28
N SER A 123 1.96 9.19 -7.39
CA SER A 123 2.17 10.17 -6.31
C SER A 123 3.29 9.82 -5.34
N VAL A 124 3.77 8.58 -5.33
CA VAL A 124 4.92 8.15 -4.52
C VAL A 124 6.17 8.98 -4.81
N LEU A 125 6.32 9.43 -6.07
CA LEU A 125 7.44 10.29 -6.48
C LEU A 125 7.38 11.71 -5.89
N ALA A 126 6.21 12.12 -5.41
CA ALA A 126 6.00 13.40 -4.73
C ALA A 126 6.20 13.32 -3.21
N PHE A 127 6.55 12.15 -2.66
CA PHE A 127 6.83 12.02 -1.23
C PHE A 127 8.24 12.48 -0.86
N GLN A 128 8.52 12.58 0.45
CA GLN A 128 9.82 12.99 0.97
C GLN A 128 10.77 11.80 0.96
N LYS A 129 11.80 11.85 0.10
CA LYS A 129 12.79 10.79 -0.07
C LYS A 129 13.57 10.49 1.21
N GLU A 130 13.69 11.47 2.09
CA GLU A 130 14.38 11.39 3.38
C GLU A 130 13.66 10.43 4.35
N ASN A 131 12.35 10.25 4.18
CA ASN A 131 11.53 9.43 5.07
C ASN A 131 11.45 7.96 4.63
N PHE A 132 11.88 7.60 3.43
CA PHE A 132 11.71 6.23 2.93
C PHE A 132 12.47 5.20 3.75
N GLN A 133 13.75 5.45 4.04
CA GLN A 133 14.57 4.54 4.83
C GLN A 133 14.09 4.46 6.29
N PRO A 134 13.86 5.59 6.99
CA PRO A 134 13.44 5.53 8.40
C PRO A 134 12.02 4.96 8.57
N SER A 135 11.09 5.22 7.64
CA SER A 135 9.76 4.60 7.68
C SER A 135 9.84 3.09 7.44
N LEU A 136 10.67 2.63 6.50
CA LEU A 136 10.89 1.19 6.30
C LEU A 136 11.48 0.52 7.54
N ASN A 137 12.43 1.16 8.21
CA ASN A 137 12.99 0.63 9.45
C ASN A 137 11.92 0.53 10.56
N ALA A 138 11.08 1.56 10.71
CA ALA A 138 9.99 1.55 11.68
C ALA A 138 8.95 0.45 11.41
N PHE A 139 8.60 0.22 10.13
CA PHE A 139 7.77 -0.94 9.77
C PHE A 139 8.49 -2.27 10.05
N GLY A 140 9.79 -2.33 9.75
CA GLY A 140 10.62 -3.51 9.96
C GLY A 140 10.72 -3.93 11.42
N GLU A 141 10.67 -2.99 12.37
CA GLU A 141 10.62 -3.27 13.81
C GLU A 141 9.31 -3.94 14.23
N ASN A 142 8.18 -3.59 13.59
CA ASN A 142 6.86 -4.12 13.93
C ASN A 142 6.53 -5.44 13.22
N PHE A 143 6.86 -5.58 11.93
CA PHE A 143 6.43 -6.71 11.09
C PHE A 143 7.59 -7.57 10.58
N GLY A 144 8.84 -7.13 10.77
CA GLY A 144 10.02 -7.72 10.13
C GLY A 144 10.36 -7.01 8.82
N TYR A 145 11.66 -6.95 8.51
CA TYR A 145 12.19 -6.12 7.41
C TYR A 145 11.70 -6.56 6.02
N GLU A 146 11.73 -7.86 5.72
CA GLU A 146 11.30 -8.38 4.41
C GLU A 146 9.78 -8.32 4.24
N GLU A 147 9.01 -8.66 5.27
CA GLU A 147 7.53 -8.54 5.24
C GLU A 147 7.11 -7.07 5.04
N SER A 148 7.81 -6.14 5.67
CA SER A 148 7.57 -4.71 5.52
C SER A 148 7.87 -4.21 4.12
N LYS A 149 8.91 -4.74 3.46
CA LYS A 149 9.18 -4.43 2.05
C LYS A 149 8.04 -4.90 1.16
N GLU A 150 7.60 -6.14 1.32
CA GLU A 150 6.49 -6.67 0.53
C GLU A 150 5.20 -5.89 0.78
N MET A 151 4.92 -5.53 2.03
CA MET A 151 3.79 -4.68 2.40
C MET A 151 3.82 -3.33 1.67
N ILE A 152 4.98 -2.69 1.58
CA ILE A 152 5.14 -1.40 0.90
C ILE A 152 5.05 -1.57 -0.63
N ILE A 153 5.58 -2.64 -1.20
CA ILE A 153 5.41 -2.95 -2.64
C ILE A 153 3.92 -3.13 -2.96
N ARG A 154 3.19 -3.84 -2.10
CA ARG A 154 1.72 -4.01 -2.19
C ARG A 154 0.99 -2.69 -2.01
N ASN A 155 1.44 -1.80 -1.13
CA ASN A 155 0.83 -0.49 -0.91
C ASN A 155 1.88 0.65 -0.90
N PRO A 156 2.25 1.19 -2.07
CA PRO A 156 3.29 2.22 -2.16
C PRO A 156 2.93 3.52 -1.43
N GLY A 157 1.66 3.77 -1.14
CA GLY A 157 1.20 4.90 -0.35
C GLY A 157 1.77 4.94 1.07
N LEU A 158 2.21 3.80 1.61
CA LEU A 158 2.86 3.73 2.93
C LEU A 158 4.20 4.49 2.98
N LEU A 159 4.86 4.70 1.83
CA LEU A 159 6.06 5.55 1.76
C LEU A 159 5.78 7.02 2.07
N GLY A 160 4.52 7.45 1.98
CA GLY A 160 4.11 8.80 2.38
C GLY A 160 3.98 8.97 3.90
N ALA A 161 3.98 7.87 4.67
CA ALA A 161 3.89 7.93 6.11
C ALA A 161 5.19 8.46 6.72
N ASN A 162 5.06 9.39 7.66
CA ASN A 162 6.16 9.81 8.52
C ASN A 162 6.63 8.61 9.37
N PRO A 163 7.93 8.47 9.66
CA PRO A 163 8.45 7.42 10.53
C PRO A 163 7.71 7.25 11.86
N ALA A 164 7.25 8.35 12.46
CA ALA A 164 6.43 8.30 13.68
C ALA A 164 5.09 7.56 13.47
N ASN A 165 4.45 7.76 12.32
CA ASN A 165 3.19 7.09 11.98
C ASN A 165 3.44 5.63 11.57
N ALA A 166 4.56 5.36 10.91
CA ALA A 166 4.98 4.00 10.57
C ALA A 166 5.24 3.15 11.84
N ALA A 167 5.82 3.75 12.88
CA ALA A 167 6.03 3.08 14.17
C ALA A 167 4.71 2.73 14.88
N SER A 168 3.65 3.52 14.69
CA SER A 168 2.31 3.21 15.22
C SER A 168 1.51 2.22 14.37
N ALA A 169 2.08 1.69 13.28
CA ALA A 169 1.36 0.79 12.39
C ALA A 169 1.08 -0.55 13.07
N ASP A 170 -0.13 -1.05 12.86
CA ASP A 170 -0.68 -2.23 13.47
C ASP A 170 -1.01 -3.33 12.45
N ASN A 171 -1.47 -4.49 12.94
CA ASN A 171 -1.88 -5.60 12.08
C ASN A 171 -2.98 -5.22 11.07
N LEU A 172 -3.80 -4.22 11.38
CA LEU A 172 -4.81 -3.70 10.46
C LEU A 172 -4.16 -3.06 9.24
N THR A 173 -3.07 -2.31 9.42
CA THR A 173 -2.27 -1.73 8.32
C THR A 173 -1.75 -2.82 7.38
N MET A 174 -1.27 -3.92 7.93
CA MET A 174 -0.81 -5.08 7.17
C MET A 174 -1.98 -5.74 6.40
N GLN A 175 -3.12 -5.99 7.05
CA GLN A 175 -4.31 -6.57 6.41
C GLN A 175 -4.84 -5.67 5.28
N LEU A 176 -4.86 -4.36 5.51
CA LEU A 176 -5.28 -3.39 4.52
C LEU A 176 -4.39 -3.44 3.27
N SER A 177 -3.09 -3.71 3.41
CA SER A 177 -2.19 -3.88 2.27
C SER A 177 -2.60 -5.04 1.36
N TYR A 178 -3.05 -6.16 1.92
CA TYR A 178 -3.57 -7.30 1.16
C TYR A 178 -4.89 -6.99 0.47
N VAL A 179 -5.80 -6.30 1.17
CA VAL A 179 -7.09 -5.88 0.59
C VAL A 179 -6.85 -4.91 -0.57
N ILE A 180 -5.95 -3.94 -0.42
CA ILE A 180 -5.57 -3.01 -1.48
C ILE A 180 -4.98 -3.77 -2.68
N GLN A 181 -4.12 -4.76 -2.45
CA GLN A 181 -3.57 -5.58 -3.52
C GLN A 181 -4.67 -6.33 -4.29
N PHE A 182 -5.63 -6.92 -3.59
CA PHE A 182 -6.73 -7.68 -4.19
C PHE A 182 -7.75 -6.78 -4.92
N THR A 183 -7.94 -5.55 -4.46
CA THR A 183 -9.00 -4.66 -4.99
C THR A 183 -8.53 -3.81 -6.17
N ARG A 184 -7.22 -3.61 -6.34
CA ARG A 184 -6.65 -2.84 -7.46
C ARG A 184 -6.94 -3.37 -8.87
N PRO A 185 -6.90 -4.70 -9.15
CA PRO A 185 -7.25 -5.25 -10.47
C PRO A 185 -8.68 -4.89 -10.88
N ILE A 186 -9.57 -4.65 -9.91
CA ILE A 186 -10.99 -4.33 -10.11
C ILE A 186 -11.17 -2.83 -10.45
N GLY A 187 -10.13 -2.02 -10.30
CA GLY A 187 -10.12 -0.60 -10.67
C GLY A 187 -11.12 0.24 -9.87
N VAL A 188 -11.69 1.28 -10.50
CA VAL A 188 -12.65 2.23 -9.90
C VAL A 188 -13.91 1.55 -9.37
N VAL A 189 -14.25 0.36 -9.88
CA VAL A 189 -15.42 -0.43 -9.46
C VAL A 189 -15.18 -1.13 -8.12
N GLY A 190 -13.93 -1.43 -7.76
CA GLY A 190 -13.57 -2.15 -6.52
C GLY A 190 -14.11 -1.50 -5.25
N PRO A 191 -13.87 -0.19 -5.02
CA PRO A 191 -14.43 0.51 -3.86
C PRO A 191 -15.96 0.52 -3.84
N ALA A 192 -16.62 0.65 -4.99
CA ALA A 192 -18.09 0.62 -5.07
C ALA A 192 -18.64 -0.77 -4.74
N VAL A 193 -17.97 -1.84 -5.18
CA VAL A 193 -18.32 -3.22 -4.85
C VAL A 193 -18.11 -3.50 -3.36
N LEU A 194 -17.00 -3.04 -2.78
CA LEU A 194 -16.75 -3.17 -1.34
C LEU A 194 -17.79 -2.42 -0.51
N ILE A 195 -18.12 -1.18 -0.87
CA ILE A 195 -19.19 -0.42 -0.20
C ILE A 195 -20.52 -1.15 -0.37
N GLY A 196 -20.83 -1.64 -1.58
CA GLY A 196 -22.01 -2.45 -1.84
C GLY A 196 -22.10 -3.66 -0.91
N LEU A 197 -21.04 -4.46 -0.83
CA LEU A 197 -20.90 -5.62 0.07
C LEU A 197 -21.03 -5.25 1.54
N LEU A 198 -20.44 -4.12 1.96
CA LEU A 198 -20.49 -3.62 3.32
C LEU A 198 -21.87 -3.06 3.69
N CYS A 199 -22.63 -2.60 2.70
CA CYS A 199 -24.02 -2.17 2.84
C CYS A 199 -25.02 -3.33 2.87
N VAL A 200 -24.64 -4.56 2.48
CA VAL A 200 -25.56 -5.70 2.44
C VAL A 200 -26.23 -5.96 3.80
N PRO A 201 -25.53 -6.01 4.95
CA PRO A 201 -26.18 -6.22 6.24
C PRO A 201 -27.16 -5.11 6.62
N ALA A 202 -26.89 -3.87 6.18
CA ALA A 202 -27.78 -2.73 6.42
C ALA A 202 -29.02 -2.81 5.52
N LEU A 203 -28.87 -3.24 4.28
CA LEU A 203 -29.99 -3.48 3.35
C LEU A 203 -30.84 -4.66 3.80
N GLU A 204 -30.24 -5.76 4.25
CA GLU A 204 -30.94 -6.92 4.83
C GLU A 204 -31.76 -6.48 6.06
N SER A 205 -31.16 -5.67 6.94
CA SER A 205 -31.86 -5.14 8.12
C SER A 205 -32.98 -4.16 7.80
N ALA A 206 -32.83 -3.34 6.74
CA ALA A 206 -33.84 -2.36 6.33
C ALA A 206 -35.01 -3.02 5.58
N LEU A 207 -34.74 -4.10 4.83
CA LEU A 207 -35.72 -4.81 4.01
C LEU A 207 -36.36 -6.00 4.75
N GLY A 208 -35.90 -6.32 5.96
CA GLY A 208 -36.42 -7.44 6.76
C GLY A 208 -36.10 -8.82 6.19
N VAL A 209 -35.03 -8.92 5.39
CA VAL A 209 -34.58 -10.13 4.72
C VAL A 209 -33.60 -10.89 5.64
N GLY A 210 -33.60 -12.23 5.60
CA GLY A 210 -32.71 -13.04 6.43
C GLY A 210 -31.23 -12.79 6.11
N LYS A 211 -30.37 -12.78 7.14
CA LYS A 211 -28.92 -12.58 6.95
C LYS A 211 -28.36 -13.58 5.94
N GLY A 212 -27.80 -13.08 4.84
CA GLY A 212 -27.19 -13.89 3.78
C GLY A 212 -28.14 -14.33 2.66
N GLU A 213 -29.44 -14.04 2.73
CA GLU A 213 -30.38 -14.35 1.63
C GLU A 213 -30.13 -13.46 0.41
N LEU A 214 -29.76 -12.18 0.60
CA LEU A 214 -29.46 -11.28 -0.51
C LEU A 214 -28.19 -11.69 -1.26
N LEU A 215 -27.19 -12.22 -0.55
CA LEU A 215 -25.98 -12.77 -1.19
C LEU A 215 -26.27 -14.11 -1.87
N SER A 216 -27.11 -14.96 -1.27
CA SER A 216 -27.48 -16.27 -1.81
C SER A 216 -28.40 -16.19 -3.05
N ALA A 217 -29.02 -15.04 -3.30
CA ALA A 217 -29.80 -14.79 -4.51
C ALA A 217 -28.96 -14.25 -5.68
N LEU A 218 -27.73 -13.79 -5.38
CA LEU A 218 -26.80 -13.17 -6.33
C LEU A 218 -25.76 -14.16 -6.88
N PHE A 219 -25.63 -15.34 -6.25
CA PHE A 219 -24.75 -16.45 -6.63
C PHE A 219 -25.55 -17.76 -6.66
#